data_AF-A0A8K1R5Z2-F1
#
_entry.id   AF-A0A8K1R5Z2-F1
#
_cell.length_a   1.000
_cell.length_b   1.000
_cell.length_c   1.000
_cell.angle_alpha   90.00
_cell.angle_beta   90.00
_cell.angle_gamma   90.00
#
_symmetry.space_group_name_H-M   'P 1'
#
loop_
_entity.id
_entity.type
_entity.pdbx_description
1 polymer ?
#
loop_
_entity_poly.entity_id
_entity_poly.type
_entity_poly.pdbx_seq_one_letter_code
_entity_poly.pdbx_strand_id
1 'polypeptide(L)'
;HPVEVLLMRENLTQFANELGISFELDVVNFDSLEQSCYSLPIFRSNENEAIAVNFPIWSASNQPSALPTLLRFVKQLSPNIVVSLDRGDRTDLPFPQHIRHALQSHILLLESLDAVNVASDAVNKIEKFLFQPR
;
A
#
# COMPACT_ATOMS: atom_id res chain seq x y z
N HIS A 1 -5.64 10.54 8.20
CA HIS A 1 -4.26 10.76 8.65
C HIS A 1 -3.71 12.08 8.07
N PRO A 2 -4.24 13.23 8.52
CA PRO A 2 -3.91 14.53 7.92
C PRO A 2 -2.47 14.98 8.21
N VAL A 3 -1.92 14.62 9.38
CA VAL A 3 -0.55 14.97 9.77
C VAL A 3 0.47 14.18 8.94
N GLU A 4 0.22 12.89 8.78
CA GLU A 4 1.10 11.98 8.03
C GLU A 4 1.18 12.36 6.55
N VAL A 5 0.04 12.76 5.97
CA VAL A 5 -0.03 13.26 4.59
C VAL A 5 0.71 14.59 4.43
N LEU A 6 0.58 15.50 5.39
CA LEU A 6 1.31 16.78 5.37
C LEU A 6 2.82 16.55 5.40
N LEU A 7 3.30 15.73 6.33
CA LEU A 7 4.71 15.38 6.44
C LEU A 7 5.23 14.70 5.16
N MET A 8 4.44 13.82 4.54
CA MET A 8 4.80 13.19 3.28
C MET A 8 4.95 14.24 2.16
N ARG A 9 4.00 15.18 2.04
CA ARG A 9 4.05 16.25 1.05
C ARG A 9 5.28 17.13 1.22
N GLU A 10 5.54 17.58 2.44
CA GLU A 10 6.69 18.46 2.74
C GLU A 10 8.02 17.75 2.40
N ASN A 11 8.20 16.52 2.87
CA ASN A 11 9.43 15.76 2.64
C ASN A 11 9.67 15.47 1.15
N LEU A 12 8.65 15.00 0.42
CA LEU A 12 8.79 14.67 -1.00
C LEU A 12 9.03 15.92 -1.86
N THR A 13 8.35 17.03 -1.53
CA THR A 13 8.55 18.31 -2.23
C THR A 13 9.96 18.85 -1.99
N GLN A 14 10.44 18.80 -0.75
CA GLN A 14 11.82 19.19 -0.43
C GLN A 14 12.82 18.34 -1.22
N PHE A 15 12.68 17.02 -1.19
CA PHE A 15 13.58 16.10 -1.90
C PHE A 15 13.57 16.34 -3.43
N ALA A 16 12.40 16.57 -4.01
CA ALA A 16 12.28 16.91 -5.43
C ALA A 16 12.97 18.24 -5.77
N ASN A 17 12.83 19.26 -4.93
CA ASN A 17 13.51 20.55 -5.09
C ASN A 17 15.03 20.40 -5.01
N GLU A 18 15.54 19.59 -4.09
CA GLU A 18 16.98 19.29 -3.97
C GLU A 18 17.53 18.58 -5.22
N LEU A 19 16.71 17.73 -5.87
CA LEU A 19 17.05 17.08 -7.12
C LEU A 19 16.79 17.93 -8.37
N GLY A 20 16.16 19.10 -8.23
CA GLY A 20 15.75 19.95 -9.35
C GLY A 20 14.64 19.35 -10.22
N ILE A 21 13.78 18.49 -9.65
CA ILE A 21 12.68 17.82 -10.34
C ILE A 21 11.36 18.55 -10.04
N SER A 22 10.55 18.79 -11.06
CA SER A 22 9.18 19.28 -10.87
C SER A 22 8.32 18.16 -10.27
N PHE A 23 7.70 18.43 -9.13
CA PHE A 23 6.94 17.43 -8.38
C PHE A 23 5.63 18.02 -7.88
N GLU A 24 4.55 17.25 -8.02
CA GLU A 24 3.22 17.53 -7.51
C GLU A 24 2.71 16.28 -6.78
N LEU A 25 1.99 16.49 -5.67
CA LEU A 25 1.39 15.42 -4.89
C LEU A 25 -0.07 15.73 -4.61
N ASP A 26 -0.95 14.90 -5.15
CA ASP A 26 -2.37 14.93 -4.86
C ASP A 26 -2.83 13.76 -4.00
N VAL A 27 -3.75 14.05 -3.09
CA VAL A 27 -4.27 13.08 -2.13
C VAL A 27 -5.76 12.97 -2.36
N VAL A 28 -6.20 11.77 -2.73
CA VAL A 28 -7.59 11.49 -3.07
C VAL A 28 -8.15 10.49 -2.08
N ASN A 29 -9.37 10.75 -1.61
CA ASN A 29 -10.11 9.79 -0.80
C ASN A 29 -10.80 8.76 -1.71
N PHE A 30 -10.42 7.50 -1.59
CA PHE A 30 -11.01 6.41 -2.38
C PHE A 30 -12.50 6.20 -2.11
N ASP A 31 -12.98 6.47 -0.89
CA ASP A 31 -14.41 6.35 -0.55
C ASP A 31 -15.27 7.34 -1.36
N SER A 32 -14.66 8.43 -1.85
CA SER A 32 -15.33 9.45 -2.66
C SER A 32 -15.31 9.14 -4.17
N LEU A 33 -14.57 8.12 -4.60
CA LEU A 33 -14.44 7.76 -6.01
C LEU A 33 -15.69 7.04 -6.57
N GLU A 34 -16.48 6.35 -5.73
CA GLU A 34 -17.71 5.69 -6.19
C GLU A 34 -18.70 6.65 -6.89
N GLN A 35 -18.62 7.96 -6.61
CA GLN A 35 -19.52 8.97 -7.15
C GLN A 35 -18.89 9.85 -8.23
N SER A 36 -17.56 9.82 -8.43
CA SER A 36 -16.84 10.88 -9.15
C SER A 36 -15.67 10.44 -10.04
N CYS A 37 -15.48 9.13 -10.30
CA CYS A 37 -14.37 8.58 -11.11
C CYS A 37 -14.08 9.28 -12.44
N TYR A 38 -15.02 10.03 -13.01
CA TYR A 38 -14.93 10.60 -14.36
C TYR A 38 -14.62 12.10 -14.41
N SER A 39 -14.60 12.83 -13.29
CA SER A 39 -14.50 14.31 -13.30
C SER A 39 -13.26 14.90 -12.65
N LEU A 40 -12.44 14.09 -11.97
CA LEU A 40 -11.25 14.59 -11.28
C LEU A 40 -10.13 14.95 -12.29
N PRO A 41 -9.55 16.16 -12.22
CA PRO A 41 -8.53 16.64 -13.17
C PRO A 41 -7.30 15.74 -13.28
N ILE A 42 -6.92 15.07 -12.20
CA ILE A 42 -5.83 14.06 -12.12
C ILE A 42 -6.00 12.93 -13.15
N PHE A 43 -7.23 12.67 -13.60
CA PHE A 43 -7.54 11.58 -14.53
C PHE A 43 -7.56 12.01 -16.00
N ARG A 44 -7.32 13.29 -16.30
CA ARG A 44 -7.01 13.73 -17.66
C ARG A 44 -5.50 13.65 -17.85
N SER A 45 -5.01 12.42 -17.98
CA SER A 45 -3.66 12.19 -18.47
C SER A 45 -3.50 12.94 -19.79
N ASN A 46 -2.50 13.82 -19.86
CA ASN A 46 -2.06 14.32 -21.15
C ASN A 46 -1.53 13.13 -21.96
N GLU A 47 -1.73 13.09 -23.28
CA GLU A 47 -1.32 11.96 -24.13
C GLU A 47 0.20 11.61 -24.03
N ASN A 48 1.00 12.46 -23.39
CA ASN A 48 2.44 12.30 -23.18
C ASN A 48 2.85 11.79 -21.79
N GLU A 49 1.93 11.53 -20.86
CA GLU A 49 2.25 11.10 -19.50
C GLU A 49 2.20 9.57 -19.36
N ALA A 50 3.29 8.98 -18.85
CA ALA A 50 3.32 7.56 -18.53
C ALA A 50 2.76 7.33 -17.12
N ILE A 51 1.80 6.42 -17.01
CA ILE A 51 1.09 6.16 -15.76
C ILE A 51 1.59 4.84 -15.16
N ALA A 52 2.13 4.93 -13.95
CA ALA A 52 2.51 3.78 -13.14
C ALA A 52 1.59 3.70 -11.92
N VAL A 53 1.06 2.51 -11.65
CA VAL A 53 0.19 2.27 -10.50
C VAL A 53 0.86 1.31 -9.54
N ASN A 54 1.01 1.72 -8.28
CA ASN A 54 1.37 0.83 -7.18
C ASN A 54 0.11 0.51 -6.37
N PHE A 55 -0.42 -0.71 -6.52
CA PHE A 55 -1.65 -1.15 -5.89
C PHE A 55 -1.43 -2.44 -5.09
N PRO A 56 -0.99 -2.35 -3.82
CA PRO A 56 -0.82 -3.52 -2.96
C PRO A 56 -2.18 -4.15 -2.63
N ILE A 57 -2.45 -5.38 -3.08
CA ILE A 57 -3.76 -6.05 -2.93
C ILE A 57 -4.22 -6.13 -1.46
N TRP A 58 -3.26 -6.27 -0.54
CA TRP A 58 -3.55 -6.32 0.91
C TRP A 58 -4.19 -5.02 1.45
N SER A 59 -4.06 -3.88 0.75
CA SER A 59 -4.75 -2.63 1.15
C SER A 59 -6.27 -2.77 1.17
N ALA A 60 -6.84 -3.69 0.40
CA ALA A 60 -8.28 -3.98 0.38
C ALA A 60 -8.68 -5.11 1.35
N SER A 61 -7.77 -5.65 2.17
CA SER A 61 -8.07 -6.79 3.05
C SER A 61 -9.19 -6.50 4.05
N ASN A 62 -9.29 -5.24 4.51
CA ASN A 62 -10.32 -4.81 5.47
C ASN A 62 -11.70 -4.64 4.81
N GLN A 63 -11.76 -4.49 3.49
CA GLN A 63 -13.00 -4.33 2.72
C GLN A 63 -12.88 -5.05 1.35
N PRO A 64 -12.94 -6.40 1.32
CA PRO A 64 -12.76 -7.17 0.09
C PRO A 64 -13.77 -6.82 -1.01
N SER A 65 -14.97 -6.36 -0.63
CA SER A 65 -16.01 -5.91 -1.57
C SER A 65 -15.63 -4.68 -2.39
N ALA A 66 -14.69 -3.85 -1.91
CA ALA A 66 -14.22 -2.66 -2.64
C ALA A 66 -13.20 -2.99 -3.73
N LEU A 67 -12.56 -4.18 -3.67
CA LEU A 67 -11.48 -4.57 -4.58
C LEU A 67 -11.89 -4.52 -6.06
N PRO A 68 -13.06 -5.03 -6.51
CA PRO A 68 -13.47 -4.93 -7.90
C PRO A 68 -13.61 -3.49 -8.40
N THR A 69 -14.09 -2.58 -7.55
CA THR A 69 -14.24 -1.15 -7.89
C THR A 69 -12.87 -0.49 -8.02
N LEU A 70 -11.94 -0.78 -7.10
CA LEU A 70 -10.56 -0.30 -7.16
C LEU A 70 -9.83 -0.81 -8.40
N LEU A 71 -9.99 -2.09 -8.76
CA LEU A 71 -9.38 -2.64 -9.97
C LEU A 71 -9.96 -2.05 -11.25
N ARG A 72 -11.29 -1.80 -11.28
CA ARG A 72 -11.93 -1.09 -12.40
C ARG A 72 -11.34 0.31 -12.56
N PHE A 73 -11.15 1.01 -11.45
CA PHE A 73 -10.51 2.32 -11.42
C PHE A 73 -9.07 2.27 -11.94
N VAL A 74 -8.24 1.35 -11.46
CA VAL A 74 -6.87 1.15 -11.96
C VAL A 74 -6.87 0.90 -13.48
N LYS A 75 -7.80 0.08 -13.98
CA LYS A 75 -7.92 -0.17 -15.42
C LYS A 75 -8.30 1.09 -16.21
N GLN A 76 -9.16 1.95 -15.66
CA GLN A 76 -9.57 3.20 -16.30
C GLN A 76 -8.43 4.21 -16.44
N LEU A 77 -7.42 4.16 -15.55
CA LEU A 77 -6.21 4.96 -15.69
C LEU A 77 -5.36 4.55 -16.89
N SER A 78 -5.65 3.42 -17.56
CA SER A 78 -4.83 2.89 -18.65
C SER A 78 -3.32 2.88 -18.33
N PRO A 79 -2.90 2.29 -17.19
CA PRO A 79 -1.52 2.37 -16.75
C PRO A 79 -0.58 1.59 -17.67
N ASN A 80 0.63 2.11 -17.86
CA ASN A 80 1.72 1.42 -18.54
C ASN A 80 2.22 0.23 -17.70
N ILE A 81 2.21 0.37 -16.38
CA ILE A 81 2.63 -0.68 -15.45
C ILE A 81 1.78 -0.65 -14.18
N VAL A 82 1.42 -1.83 -13.70
CA VAL A 82 0.82 -2.04 -12.38
C VAL A 82 1.76 -2.92 -11.56
N VAL A 83 2.19 -2.41 -10.42
CA VAL A 83 2.99 -3.13 -9.42
C VAL A 83 2.09 -3.46 -8.25
N SER A 84 2.10 -4.73 -7.82
CA SER A 84 1.35 -5.17 -6.65
C SER A 84 2.21 -6.06 -5.77
N LEU A 85 2.01 -5.93 -4.46
CA LEU A 85 2.60 -6.79 -3.45
C LEU A 85 1.49 -7.61 -2.80
N ASP A 86 1.60 -8.93 -2.92
CA ASP A 86 0.77 -9.89 -2.21
C ASP A 86 1.52 -10.37 -0.96
N ARG A 87 0.84 -10.40 0.19
CA ARG A 87 1.40 -10.94 1.45
C ARG A 87 1.41 -12.47 1.47
N GLY A 88 0.90 -13.11 0.41
CA GLY A 88 0.77 -14.56 0.35
C GLY A 88 -0.26 -15.09 1.33
N ASP A 89 -1.22 -14.26 1.75
CA ASP A 89 -2.26 -14.65 2.70
C ASP A 89 -3.25 -15.59 2.00
N ARG A 90 -3.18 -16.87 2.38
CA ARG A 90 -3.96 -17.96 1.78
C ARG A 90 -5.37 -18.01 2.35
N THR A 91 -6.11 -16.91 2.19
CA THR A 91 -7.50 -16.76 2.63
C THR A 91 -8.46 -17.73 1.94
N ASP A 92 -8.00 -18.40 0.87
CA ASP A 92 -8.68 -19.49 0.17
C ASP A 92 -8.70 -20.82 0.94
N LEU A 93 -7.88 -20.97 1.98
CA LEU A 93 -7.72 -22.23 2.71
C LEU A 93 -8.74 -22.39 3.84
N PRO A 94 -9.17 -23.64 4.14
CA PRO A 94 -9.89 -23.96 5.36
C PRO A 94 -9.14 -23.51 6.62
N PHE A 95 -9.88 -23.09 7.64
CA PHE A 95 -9.35 -22.50 8.88
C PHE A 95 -8.13 -23.24 9.49
N PRO A 96 -8.10 -24.59 9.62
CA PRO A 96 -6.94 -25.27 10.18
C PRO A 96 -5.66 -25.09 9.33
N GLN A 97 -5.81 -25.07 8.02
CA GLN A 97 -4.69 -24.88 7.09
C GLN A 97 -4.25 -23.42 7.05
N HIS A 98 -5.20 -22.49 7.13
CA HIS A 98 -4.93 -21.06 7.24
C HIS A 98 -4.11 -20.74 8.50
N ILE A 99 -4.50 -21.25 9.68
CA ILE A 99 -3.73 -21.07 10.92
C ILE A 99 -2.32 -21.63 10.78
N ARG A 100 -2.17 -22.84 10.22
CA ARG A 100 -0.85 -23.45 10.05
C ARG A 100 0.05 -22.58 9.18
N HIS A 101 -0.48 -22.09 8.06
CA HIS A 101 0.24 -21.21 7.13
C HIS A 101 0.61 -19.88 7.80
N ALA A 102 -0.34 -19.26 8.49
CA ALA A 102 -0.11 -18.02 9.22
C ALA A 102 0.98 -18.19 10.29
N LEU A 103 0.92 -19.24 11.11
CA LEU A 103 1.92 -19.50 12.14
C LEU A 103 3.31 -19.72 11.54
N GLN A 104 3.43 -20.51 10.48
CA GLN A 104 4.71 -20.73 9.79
C GLN A 104 5.30 -19.42 9.25
N SER A 105 4.47 -18.57 8.64
CA SER A 105 4.90 -17.26 8.15
C SER A 105 5.41 -16.36 9.29
N HIS A 106 4.70 -16.33 10.43
CA HIS A 106 5.13 -15.52 11.57
C HIS A 106 6.42 -16.05 12.22
N ILE A 107 6.60 -17.37 12.30
CA ILE A 107 7.86 -17.96 12.78
C ILE A 107 9.03 -17.49 11.91
N LEU A 108 8.91 -17.60 10.59
CA LEU A 108 9.96 -17.18 9.66
C LEU A 108 10.25 -15.68 9.77
N LEU A 109 9.22 -14.85 9.99
CA LEU A 109 9.39 -13.41 10.20
C LEU A 109 10.12 -13.09 11.51
N LEU A 110 9.78 -13.77 12.61
CA LEU A 110 10.45 -13.59 13.91
C LEU A 110 11.90 -14.09 13.86
N GLU A 111 12.14 -15.26 13.28
CA GLU A 111 13.50 -15.79 13.04
C GLU A 111 14.32 -14.82 12.18
N SER A 112 13.70 -14.16 11.20
CA SER A 112 14.38 -13.15 10.38
C SER A 112 14.75 -11.90 11.18
N LEU A 113 13.97 -11.51 12.19
CA LEU A 113 14.30 -10.37 13.07
C LEU A 113 15.45 -10.74 14.02
N ASP A 114 15.40 -11.92 14.62
CA ASP A 114 16.44 -12.43 15.52
C ASP A 114 17.80 -12.56 14.82
N ALA A 115 17.80 -12.85 13.51
CA ALA A 115 19.01 -12.94 12.71
C ALA A 115 19.70 -11.59 12.45
N VAL A 116 19.02 -10.46 12.66
CA VAL A 116 19.60 -9.12 12.43
C VAL A 116 20.09 -8.51 13.74
N ASN A 117 21.27 -7.89 13.72
CA ASN A 117 21.84 -7.19 14.87
C ASN A 117 21.19 -5.79 15.09
N VAL A 118 19.86 -5.76 15.26
CA VAL A 118 19.07 -4.55 15.53
C VAL A 118 18.97 -4.33 17.04
N ALA A 119 18.82 -3.07 17.48
CA ALA A 119 18.58 -2.74 18.88
C ALA A 119 17.33 -3.45 19.41
N SER A 120 17.44 -4.10 20.58
CA SER A 120 16.37 -4.89 21.21
C SER A 120 15.07 -4.10 21.40
N ASP A 121 15.14 -2.79 21.67
CA ASP A 121 13.94 -1.93 21.76
C ASP A 121 13.16 -1.83 20.43
N ALA A 122 13.87 -1.79 19.30
CA ALA A 122 13.23 -1.74 17.98
C ALA A 122 12.58 -3.09 17.62
N VAL A 123 13.24 -4.21 17.94
CA VAL A 123 12.66 -5.56 17.77
C VAL A 123 11.36 -5.69 18.57
N ASN A 124 11.40 -5.33 19.86
CA ASN A 124 10.22 -5.38 20.73
C ASN A 124 9.06 -4.51 20.20
N LYS A 125 9.35 -3.35 19.63
CA LYS A 125 8.33 -2.48 19.01
C LYS A 125 7.74 -3.10 17.75
N ILE A 126 8.57 -3.69 16.89
CA ILE A 126 8.11 -4.35 15.67
C ILE A 126 7.20 -5.52 16.02
N GLU A 127 7.61 -6.41 16.93
CA GLU A 127 6.80 -7.55 17.34
C GLU A 127 5.44 -7.11 17.91
N LYS A 128 5.46 -6.15 18.85
CA LYS A 128 4.26 -5.69 19.54
C LYS A 128 3.29 -4.91 18.65
N PHE A 129 3.79 -4.08 17.75
CA PHE A 129 2.94 -3.14 16.99
C PHE A 129 2.68 -3.56 15.54
N LEU A 130 3.52 -4.43 14.97
CA LEU A 130 3.39 -4.88 13.58
C LEU A 130 2.95 -6.34 13.46
N PHE A 131 3.40 -7.23 14.34
CA PHE A 131 3.13 -8.67 14.23
C PHE A 131 2.06 -9.18 15.18
N GLN A 132 1.92 -8.59 16.37
CA GLN A 132 0.85 -8.96 17.28
C GLN A 132 -0.50 -8.61 16.62
N PRO A 133 -1.40 -9.61 16.40
CA PRO A 133 -2.74 -9.34 15.88
C PRO A 133 -3.48 -8.40 16.83
N ARG A 134 -4.24 -7.46 16.27
CA ARG A 134 -5.16 -6.59 17.03
C ARG A 134 -6.53 -7.22 17.15
#